data_AF-A0A1G9BZK9-F1
#
_entry.id   AF-A0A1G9BZK9-F1
#
_cell.length_a   1.000
_cell.length_b   1.000
_cell.length_c   1.000
_cell.angle_alpha   90.00
_cell.angle_beta   90.00
_cell.angle_gamma   90.00
#
_symmetry.space_group_name_H-M   'P 1'
#
loop_
_entity.id
_entity.type
_entity.pdbx_description
1 polymer ?
#
loop_
_entity_poly.entity_id
_entity_poly.type
_entity_poly.pdbx_seq_one_letter_code
_entity_poly.pdbx_strand_id
1 'polypeptide(L)' 'MRPATDRAAEAAGGKGPFLELRVREDRLLDLLAGRQLTAEDLRASTPGARRQLRRLLLQSLWGGGRR' A
#
# COMPACT_ATOMS: atom_id res chain seq x y z
N MET A 1 29.16 -4.72 4.36
CA MET A 1 28.67 -4.78 2.96
C MET A 1 27.38 -5.58 2.95
N ARG A 2 26.21 -4.95 2.83
CA ARG A 2 24.88 -5.62 2.82
C ARG A 2 24.50 -5.91 1.36
N PRO A 3 24.17 -7.15 0.96
CA PRO A 3 23.69 -7.39 -0.38
C PRO A 3 22.18 -7.14 -0.49
N ALA A 4 21.85 -6.28 -1.45
CA ALA A 4 20.75 -6.34 -2.40
C ALA A 4 19.38 -6.85 -1.91
N THR A 5 18.50 -5.91 -1.57
CA THR A 5 17.06 -6.04 -1.75
C THR A 5 16.71 -6.10 -3.25
N ASP A 6 16.98 -7.23 -3.90
CA ASP A 6 16.67 -7.45 -5.31
C ASP A 6 15.95 -8.78 -5.52
N ARG A 7 14.76 -8.88 -4.93
CA ARG A 7 13.83 -10.00 -5.14
C ARG A 7 12.38 -9.53 -5.29
N ALA A 8 12.20 -8.32 -5.82
CA ALA A 8 10.88 -7.73 -6.10
C ALA A 8 10.49 -7.84 -7.59
N ALA A 9 11.28 -8.53 -8.40
CA ALA A 9 11.04 -8.64 -9.84
C ALA A 9 10.98 -10.10 -10.27
N GLU A 10 9.88 -10.79 -9.97
CA GLU A 10 9.42 -11.89 -10.82
C GLU A 10 7.97 -12.26 -10.51
N ALA A 11 7.04 -11.56 -11.17
CA ALA A 11 5.68 -12.02 -11.42
C ALA A 11 5.11 -11.25 -12.62
N ALA A 12 5.64 -11.52 -13.82
CA ALA A 12 5.03 -11.07 -15.06
C ALA A 12 4.03 -12.14 -15.56
N GLY A 13 2.74 -11.83 -15.46
CA GLY A 13 1.64 -12.61 -16.04
C GLY A 13 0.43 -11.69 -16.22
N GLY A 14 0.26 -11.17 -17.43
CA GLY A 14 -0.45 -9.92 -17.73
C GLY A 14 -1.89 -9.78 -17.20
N LYS A 15 -2.26 -8.54 -16.79
CA LYS A 15 -3.64 -8.03 -16.60
C LYS A 15 -3.67 -6.50 -16.31
N GLY A 16 -3.50 -5.65 -17.32
CA GLY A 16 -3.66 -4.17 -17.18
C GLY A 16 -2.62 -3.48 -16.29
N PRO A 17 -2.57 -2.13 -16.24
CA PRO A 17 -1.58 -1.42 -15.43
C PRO A 17 -1.95 -1.54 -13.95
N PHE A 18 -1.43 -2.58 -13.30
CA PHE A 18 -1.43 -2.65 -11.84
C PHE A 18 -0.53 -1.56 -11.28
N LEU A 19 -1.03 -0.84 -10.28
CA LEU A 19 -0.28 0.21 -9.59
C LEU A 19 0.43 -0.43 -8.39
N GLU A 20 1.76 -0.55 -8.45
CA GLU A 20 2.56 -0.88 -7.28
C GLU A 20 2.69 0.36 -6.39
N LEU A 21 2.39 0.20 -5.09
CA LEU A 21 2.50 1.26 -4.10
C LEU A 21 3.42 0.78 -2.99
N ARG A 22 4.44 1.58 -2.67
CA ARG A 22 5.35 1.34 -1.54
C ARG A 22 5.08 2.38 -0.46
N VAL A 23 4.91 1.92 0.76
CA VAL A 23 4.59 2.75 1.93
C VAL A 23 5.52 2.35 3.06
N ARG A 24 5.95 3.33 3.84
CA ARG A 24 6.77 3.08 5.04
C ARG A 24 5.97 2.32 6.08
N GLU A 25 6.60 1.36 6.75
CA GLU A 25 5.98 0.54 7.81
C GLU A 25 5.37 1.40 8.92
N ASP A 26 6.09 2.41 9.42
CA ASP A 26 5.60 3.35 10.43
C ASP A 26 4.27 4.01 10.02
N ARG A 27 4.14 4.34 8.73
CA ARG A 27 2.94 4.98 8.19
C ARG A 27 1.77 4.00 8.08
N LEU A 28 2.06 2.74 7.79
CA LEU A 28 1.05 1.68 7.80
C LEU A 28 0.53 1.45 9.23
N LEU A 29 1.42 1.46 10.22
CA LEU A 29 1.07 1.34 11.62
C LEU A 29 0.20 2.52 12.09
N ASP A 30 0.53 3.76 11.71
CA ASP A 30 -0.33 4.93 11.99
C ASP A 30 -1.76 4.77 11.45
N LEU A 31 -1.88 4.27 10.20
CA LEU A 31 -3.17 4.09 9.54
C LEU A 31 -4.02 2.99 10.22
N LEU A 32 -3.37 1.93 10.69
CA LEU A 32 -4.01 0.85 11.45
C LEU A 32 -4.40 1.32 12.86
N ALA A 33 -3.51 2.03 13.55
CA ALA A 33 -3.75 2.58 14.89
C ALA A 33 -4.90 3.59 14.89
N GLY A 34 -4.99 4.40 13.83
CA GLY A 34 -6.10 5.35 13.62
C GLY A 34 -7.44 4.71 13.23
N ARG A 35 -7.52 3.37 13.16
CA ARG A 35 -8.70 2.60 12.67
C ARG A 35 -9.19 3.03 11.28
N GLN A 36 -8.32 3.64 10.48
CA GLN A 36 -8.65 4.05 9.12
C GLN A 36 -8.55 2.86 8.14
N LEU A 37 -7.82 1.82 8.52
CA LEU A 37 -7.64 0.59 7.77
C LEU A 37 -8.10 -0.61 8.59
N THR A 38 -9.03 -1.38 8.03
CA THR A 38 -9.46 -2.66 8.61
C THR A 38 -8.67 -3.83 8.00
N ALA A 39 -8.75 -5.01 8.62
CA ALA A 39 -8.17 -6.24 8.07
C ALA A 39 -8.77 -6.62 6.71
N GLU A 40 -10.03 -6.27 6.47
CA GLU A 40 -10.70 -6.50 5.18
C GLU A 40 -10.16 -5.57 4.09
N ASP A 41 -9.95 -4.30 4.42
CA ASP A 41 -9.33 -3.31 3.54
C ASP A 41 -7.93 -3.73 3.12
N LEU A 42 -7.12 -4.19 4.09
CA LEU A 42 -5.77 -4.71 3.84
C LEU A 42 -5.77 -5.92 2.91
N ARG A 43 -6.74 -6.82 3.08
CA ARG A 43 -6.87 -8.02 2.23
C ARG A 43 -7.38 -7.70 0.84
N ALA A 44 -7.88 -6.49 0.59
CA ALA A 44 -8.42 -6.09 -0.70
C ALA A 44 -9.47 -7.09 -1.23
N SER A 45 -10.20 -7.75 -0.32
CA SER A 45 -11.09 -8.89 -0.60
C SER A 45 -12.31 -8.47 -1.42
N THR A 46 -12.80 -7.25 -1.21
CA THR A 46 -13.94 -6.68 -1.94
C THR A 46 -13.52 -5.52 -2.85
N PRO A 47 -14.32 -5.20 -3.90
CA PRO A 47 -14.09 -4.01 -4.70
C PRO A 47 -14.14 -2.71 -3.88
N GLY A 48 -14.95 -2.67 -2.81
CA GLY A 48 -15.02 -1.53 -1.88
C GLY A 48 -13.71 -1.38 -1.10
N ALA A 49 -13.26 -2.46 -0.46
CA ALA A 49 -11.99 -2.54 0.26
C ALA A 49 -10.81 -2.08 -0.62
N ARG A 50 -10.75 -2.54 -1.88
CA ARG A 50 -9.71 -2.10 -2.84
C ARG A 50 -9.72 -0.60 -3.09
N ARG A 51 -10.90 0.00 -3.28
CA ARG A 51 -11.03 1.45 -3.53
C ARG A 51 -10.66 2.26 -2.29
N GLN A 52 -11.07 1.80 -1.12
CA GLN A 52 -10.75 2.44 0.16
C GLN A 52 -9.25 2.38 0.45
N LEU A 53 -8.65 1.20 0.34
CA LEU A 53 -7.20 1.01 0.47
C LEU A 53 -6.46 1.95 -0.50
N ARG A 54 -6.80 1.93 -1.79
CA ARG A 54 -6.17 2.81 -2.79
C ARG A 54 -6.28 4.29 -2.41
N ARG A 55 -7.47 4.74 -1.96
CA ARG A 55 -7.69 6.13 -1.56
C ARG A 55 -6.79 6.52 -0.39
N LEU A 56 -6.74 5.70 0.66
CA LEU A 56 -5.93 5.95 1.85
C LEU A 56 -4.43 5.96 1.53
N LEU A 57 -3.97 5.01 0.71
CA LEU A 57 -2.58 4.96 0.29
C LEU A 57 -2.19 6.20 -0.52
N LEU A 58 -3.01 6.62 -1.49
CA LEU A 58 -2.76 7.84 -2.26
C LEU A 58 -2.78 9.10 -1.37
N GLN A 59 -3.73 9.20 -0.44
CA GLN A 59 -3.76 10.29 0.53
C GLN A 59 -2.53 10.29 1.43
N SER A 60 -2.01 9.12 1.81
CA SER A 60 -0.80 9.03 2.64
C SER A 60 0.45 9.53 1.90
N LEU A 61 0.52 9.32 0.58
CA LEU A 61 1.60 9.83 -0.28
C LEU A 61 1.53 11.35 -0.43
N TRP A 62 0.34 11.93 -0.57
CA TRP A 62 0.18 13.38 -0.75
C TRP A 62 0.18 14.15 0.58
N GLY A 63 -0.28 13.53 1.66
CA GLY A 63 -0.30 14.12 3.01
C GLY A 63 1.06 14.03 3.74
N GLY A 64 2.02 13.28 3.23
CA GLY A 64 3.37 13.14 3.79
C GLY A 64 4.34 14.28 3.46
N GLY A 65 3.94 15.25 2.62
CA GLY A 65 4.76 16.40 2.20
C GLY A 65 4.56 17.69 3.00
N ARG A 66 3.81 17.67 4.10
CA ARG A 66 3.61 18.83 4.97
C ARG A 66 3.89 18.48 6.42
N ARG A 67 5.17 18.43 6.77
CA ARG A 67 5.70 18.74 8.10
C ARG A 67 7.06 19.40 7.94
#